data_AF-A0A936Z485-F1
#
_entry.id   AF-A0A936Z485-F1
#
_cell.length_a   1.000
_cell.length_b   1.000
_cell.length_c   1.000
_cell.angle_alpha   90.00
_cell.angle_beta   90.00
_cell.angle_gamma   90.00
#
_symmetry.space_group_name_H-M   'P 1'
#
loop_
_entity.id
_entity.type
_entity.pdbx_description
1 polymer ?
#
loop_
_entity_poly.entity_id
_entity_poly.type
_entity_poly.pdbx_seq_one_letter_code
_entity_poly.pdbx_strand_id
1 'polypeptide(L)'
;MDLSEPSFHRLLDLAYEAAEHPGRWRFVYGELQKALGVKSIHMLGIDKLHGTLSYSDGAELPVEGELAYLQRYRFEDPRLPMLMQRPTGDWMHCPDDLPPGTLGAPIYQDFLLPYDRRYLSACKLVDTEQAAVIFSTHGGESEGPLTGAALAFADRLLPHLQRACRISLQNFVYSTQALVGHLLVNKLRQPVILASPDGKVIHTNEAAQELMRSTRLVQVMEGRLELPQPQLRELLRQCAELEQGVKAGGAGEDSKGALAGEFRSLHIAPPGSGESVYAFFTGLSPQGAMGTFGLRPVVMLLFYHPASAPAIDSGLLYAVFGLTPAEARIATLLAEGQSLKQIAALQGTQHDTVRK
;
A
#
# COMPACT_ATOMS: atom_id res chain seq x y z
N MET A 1 -1.63 24.69 -17.11
CA MET A 1 -1.47 24.04 -18.43
C MET A 1 -0.28 24.69 -19.14
N ASP A 2 0.70 23.89 -19.56
CA ASP A 2 1.89 24.30 -20.33
C ASP A 2 2.12 23.27 -21.45
N LEU A 3 1.54 23.53 -22.61
CA LEU A 3 1.62 22.68 -23.81
C LEU A 3 2.72 23.14 -24.79
N SER A 4 3.71 23.89 -24.31
CA SER A 4 4.77 24.45 -25.15
C SER A 4 5.79 23.40 -25.61
N GLU A 5 6.51 23.65 -26.70
CA GLU A 5 7.60 22.77 -27.15
C GLU A 5 8.69 22.55 -26.09
N PRO A 6 9.12 23.57 -25.31
CA PRO A 6 10.01 23.35 -24.17
C PRO A 6 9.46 22.38 -23.13
N SER A 7 8.15 22.44 -22.84
CA SER A 7 7.48 21.48 -21.93
C SER A 7 7.52 20.07 -22.48
N PHE A 8 7.23 19.92 -23.78
CA PHE A 8 7.30 18.64 -24.48
C PHE A 8 8.69 18.00 -24.40
N HIS A 9 9.75 18.76 -24.71
CA HIS A 9 11.12 18.26 -24.64
C HIS A 9 11.55 17.89 -23.21
N ARG A 10 11.19 18.69 -22.21
CA ARG A 10 11.45 18.36 -20.80
C ARG A 10 10.78 17.04 -20.38
N LEU A 11 9.53 16.84 -20.76
CA LEU A 11 8.79 15.61 -20.46
C LEU A 11 9.40 14.38 -21.15
N LEU A 12 9.88 14.56 -22.38
CA LEU A 12 10.62 13.56 -23.13
C LEU A 12 11.88 13.10 -22.39
N ASP A 13 12.72 14.05 -21.98
CA ASP A 13 13.97 13.76 -21.27
C ASP A 13 13.67 13.05 -19.94
N LEU A 14 12.71 13.57 -19.15
CA LEU A 14 12.30 12.97 -17.89
C LEU A 14 11.77 11.53 -18.07
N ALA A 15 11.00 11.26 -19.12
CA ALA A 15 10.47 9.92 -19.39
C ALA A 15 11.59 8.90 -19.66
N TYR A 16 12.62 9.29 -20.42
CA TYR A 16 13.76 8.42 -20.68
C TYR A 16 14.68 8.27 -19.47
N GLU A 17 14.93 9.33 -18.71
CA GLU A 17 15.65 9.23 -17.44
C GLU A 17 14.91 8.32 -16.44
N ALA A 18 13.58 8.36 -16.41
CA ALA A 18 12.77 7.49 -15.57
C ALA A 18 12.77 6.02 -16.01
N ALA A 19 13.02 5.76 -17.30
CA ALA A 19 13.21 4.40 -17.79
C ALA A 19 14.49 3.75 -17.24
N GLU A 20 15.54 4.55 -17.04
CA GLU A 20 16.82 4.11 -16.44
C GLU A 20 16.79 4.13 -14.91
N HIS A 21 16.08 5.11 -14.33
CA HIS A 21 16.01 5.34 -12.89
C HIS A 21 14.54 5.40 -12.44
N PRO A 22 13.95 4.29 -11.97
CA PRO A 22 12.50 4.20 -11.70
C PRO A 22 11.99 5.24 -10.70
N GLY A 23 12.82 5.65 -9.74
CA GLY A 23 12.47 6.69 -8.79
C GLY A 23 12.19 8.07 -9.41
N ARG A 24 12.54 8.31 -10.69
CA ARG A 24 12.31 9.58 -11.38
C ARG A 24 10.91 9.71 -11.99
N TRP A 25 10.11 8.64 -12.06
CA TRP A 25 8.73 8.69 -12.56
C TRP A 25 7.86 9.73 -11.83
N ARG A 26 8.13 9.98 -10.54
CA ARG A 26 7.46 11.04 -9.76
C ARG A 26 7.54 12.43 -10.41
N PHE A 27 8.67 12.74 -11.05
CA PHE A 27 8.87 14.03 -11.72
C PHE A 27 8.11 14.08 -13.04
N VAL A 28 8.03 12.95 -13.76
CA VAL A 28 7.20 12.83 -14.96
C VAL A 28 5.73 13.09 -14.63
N TYR A 29 5.20 12.51 -13.55
CA TYR A 29 3.80 12.72 -13.15
C TYR A 29 3.51 14.17 -12.79
N GLY A 30 4.38 14.81 -12.00
CA GLY A 30 4.22 16.21 -11.62
C GLY A 30 4.26 17.16 -12.82
N GLU A 31 5.16 16.92 -13.78
CA GLU A 31 5.24 17.75 -14.99
C GLU A 31 4.08 17.48 -15.95
N LEU A 32 3.61 16.22 -16.10
CA LEU A 32 2.42 15.90 -16.88
C LEU A 32 1.17 16.57 -16.31
N GLN A 33 1.00 16.54 -14.99
CA GLN A 33 -0.14 17.15 -14.30
C GLN A 33 -0.22 18.65 -14.61
N LYS A 34 0.90 19.38 -14.48
CA LYS A 34 0.99 20.81 -14.82
C LYS A 34 0.78 21.09 -16.30
N ALA A 35 1.43 20.29 -17.16
CA ALA A 35 1.37 20.45 -18.60
C ALA A 35 -0.05 20.29 -19.12
N LEU A 36 -0.72 19.20 -18.74
CA LEU A 36 -2.09 18.89 -19.16
C LEU A 36 -3.15 19.70 -18.41
N GLY A 37 -2.82 20.31 -17.26
CA GLY A 37 -3.76 21.10 -16.47
C GLY A 37 -4.89 20.26 -15.89
N VAL A 38 -4.56 19.02 -15.49
CA VAL A 38 -5.51 18.07 -14.91
C VAL A 38 -5.34 18.02 -13.40
N LYS A 39 -6.35 17.50 -12.69
CA LYS A 39 -6.32 17.40 -11.24
C LYS A 39 -5.26 16.41 -10.77
N SER A 40 -5.26 15.21 -11.33
CA SER A 40 -4.29 14.16 -10.99
C SER A 40 -3.89 13.32 -12.19
N ILE A 41 -2.71 12.71 -12.06
CA ILE A 41 -2.15 11.74 -12.99
C ILE A 41 -2.03 10.41 -12.27
N HIS A 42 -2.38 9.31 -12.93
CA HIS A 42 -2.26 7.97 -12.37
C HIS A 42 -1.70 7.00 -13.40
N MET A 43 -0.64 6.30 -13.00
CA MET A 43 -0.01 5.21 -13.72
C MET A 43 -0.27 3.91 -12.97
N LEU A 44 -0.87 2.94 -13.66
CA LEU A 44 -1.21 1.62 -13.11
C LEU A 44 -0.47 0.54 -13.91
N GLY A 45 0.08 -0.45 -13.22
CA GLY A 45 0.68 -1.63 -13.83
C GLY A 45 -0.05 -2.89 -13.37
N ILE A 46 -0.37 -3.77 -14.31
CA ILE A 46 -1.06 -5.03 -14.08
C ILE A 46 -0.15 -6.15 -14.56
N ASP A 47 0.22 -7.06 -13.66
CA ASP A 47 0.81 -8.35 -13.99
C ASP A 47 -0.30 -9.28 -14.48
N LYS A 48 -0.27 -9.63 -15.76
CA LYS A 48 -1.28 -10.49 -16.39
C LYS A 48 -1.05 -11.98 -16.12
N LEU A 49 0.17 -12.41 -15.80
CA LEU A 49 0.47 -13.81 -15.51
C LEU A 49 -0.18 -14.26 -14.21
N HIS A 50 -0.08 -13.42 -13.18
CA HIS A 50 -0.66 -13.70 -11.88
C HIS A 50 -2.04 -13.10 -11.70
N GLY A 51 -2.46 -12.31 -12.70
CA GLY A 51 -3.58 -11.41 -12.60
C GLY A 51 -3.41 -10.56 -11.36
N THR A 52 -2.51 -9.58 -11.31
CA THR A 52 -2.41 -8.72 -10.11
C THR A 52 -2.12 -7.29 -10.44
N LEU A 53 -2.60 -6.36 -9.62
CA LEU A 53 -2.17 -4.98 -9.70
C LEU A 53 -0.76 -4.89 -9.09
N SER A 54 0.22 -4.64 -9.95
CA SER A 54 1.66 -4.72 -9.64
C SER A 54 2.33 -3.35 -9.59
N TYR A 55 1.65 -2.27 -9.96
CA TYR A 55 2.15 -0.90 -9.84
C TYR A 55 0.99 0.11 -9.73
N SER A 56 1.15 1.13 -8.89
CA SER A 56 0.21 2.25 -8.75
C SER A 56 0.96 3.47 -8.23
N ASP A 57 1.13 4.49 -9.05
CA ASP A 57 1.81 5.73 -8.68
C ASP A 57 1.29 6.90 -9.52
N GLY A 58 1.53 8.14 -9.10
CA GLY A 58 0.99 9.29 -9.79
C GLY A 58 1.27 10.63 -9.10
N ALA A 59 0.60 11.66 -9.60
CA ALA A 59 0.63 13.00 -9.01
C ALA A 59 -0.75 13.35 -8.46
N GLU A 60 -0.79 13.90 -7.24
CA GLU A 60 -2.01 14.34 -6.56
C GLU A 60 -3.07 13.22 -6.38
N LEU A 61 -2.62 12.02 -6.02
CA LEU A 61 -3.50 10.89 -5.68
C LEU A 61 -3.87 10.92 -4.18
N PRO A 62 -5.13 11.22 -3.79
CA PRO A 62 -5.56 11.14 -2.41
C PRO A 62 -5.46 9.71 -1.85
N VAL A 63 -4.70 9.59 -0.77
CA VAL A 63 -4.37 8.33 -0.08
C VAL A 63 -5.59 7.56 0.39
N GLU A 64 -6.53 8.27 1.01
CA GLU A 64 -7.75 7.72 1.58
C GLU A 64 -8.64 7.13 0.48
N GLY A 65 -8.66 7.77 -0.70
CA GLY A 65 -9.44 7.33 -1.84
C GLY A 65 -8.88 6.06 -2.50
N GLU A 66 -7.57 5.97 -2.66
CA GLU A 66 -6.93 4.81 -3.29
C GLU A 66 -7.16 3.51 -2.50
N LEU A 67 -7.15 3.56 -1.16
CA LEU A 67 -7.42 2.38 -0.34
C LEU A 67 -8.86 1.89 -0.43
N ALA A 68 -9.81 2.82 -0.36
CA ALA A 68 -11.22 2.51 -0.55
C ALA A 68 -11.47 1.90 -1.94
N TYR A 69 -10.79 2.42 -2.97
CA TYR A 69 -10.84 1.88 -4.31
C TYR A 69 -10.33 0.43 -4.37
N LEU A 70 -9.15 0.17 -3.82
CA LEU A 70 -8.53 -1.16 -3.87
C LEU A 70 -9.29 -2.24 -3.09
N GLN A 71 -9.91 -1.86 -1.97
CA GLN A 71 -10.64 -2.80 -1.12
C GLN A 71 -12.04 -3.10 -1.63
N ARG A 72 -12.69 -2.12 -2.27
CA ARG A 72 -14.11 -2.20 -2.61
C ARG A 72 -14.38 -1.88 -4.07
N TYR A 73 -14.14 -0.64 -4.48
CA TYR A 73 -14.69 -0.13 -5.74
C TYR A 73 -14.04 -0.71 -6.99
N ARG A 74 -12.81 -1.24 -6.92
CA ARG A 74 -12.11 -1.82 -8.09
C ARG A 74 -12.87 -2.97 -8.75
N PHE A 75 -13.66 -3.72 -7.98
CA PHE A 75 -14.43 -4.87 -8.49
C PHE A 75 -15.75 -4.44 -9.12
N GLU A 76 -16.23 -3.25 -8.76
CA GLU A 76 -17.46 -2.64 -9.26
C GLU A 76 -17.18 -1.67 -10.42
N ASP A 77 -15.91 -1.30 -10.66
CA ASP A 77 -15.52 -0.33 -11.68
C ASP A 77 -15.62 -0.91 -13.10
N PRO A 78 -16.56 -0.45 -13.95
CA PRO A 78 -16.68 -0.95 -15.32
C PRO A 78 -15.54 -0.44 -16.22
N ARG A 79 -14.83 0.62 -15.83
CA ARG A 79 -13.83 1.29 -16.67
C ARG A 79 -12.62 0.41 -16.92
N LEU A 80 -12.16 -0.33 -15.91
CA LEU A 80 -10.98 -1.17 -16.05
C LEU A 80 -11.20 -2.33 -17.05
N PRO A 81 -12.28 -3.14 -16.95
CA PRO A 81 -12.60 -4.14 -17.97
C PRO A 81 -12.75 -3.54 -19.38
N MET A 82 -13.42 -2.39 -19.51
CA MET A 82 -13.56 -1.70 -20.79
C MET A 82 -12.20 -1.27 -21.36
N LEU A 83 -11.30 -0.76 -20.52
CA LEU A 83 -9.99 -0.29 -20.94
C LEU A 83 -9.10 -1.44 -21.37
N MET A 84 -9.20 -2.57 -20.68
CA MET A 84 -8.44 -3.78 -21.02
C MET A 84 -8.81 -4.35 -22.40
N GLN A 85 -10.04 -4.13 -22.87
CA GLN A 85 -10.51 -4.56 -24.20
C GLN A 85 -10.04 -3.64 -25.34
N ARG A 86 -9.67 -2.39 -25.04
CA ARG A 86 -9.21 -1.42 -26.06
C ARG A 86 -7.79 -1.73 -26.54
N PRO A 87 -7.39 -1.32 -27.76
CA PRO A 87 -6.00 -1.41 -28.20
C PRO A 87 -5.04 -0.51 -27.38
N THR A 88 -3.75 -0.81 -27.43
CA THR A 88 -2.70 0.07 -26.87
C THR A 88 -2.72 1.43 -27.56
N GLY A 89 -2.71 2.49 -26.77
CA GLY A 89 -2.75 3.88 -27.22
C GLY A 89 -4.14 4.42 -27.55
N ASP A 90 -5.18 3.59 -27.52
CA ASP A 90 -6.56 4.05 -27.70
C ASP A 90 -7.09 4.68 -26.40
N TRP A 91 -7.68 5.86 -26.51
CA TRP A 91 -8.16 6.65 -25.37
C TRP A 91 -9.61 6.36 -25.04
N MET A 92 -9.86 6.07 -23.77
CA MET A 92 -11.18 6.09 -23.18
C MET A 92 -11.40 7.40 -22.42
N HIS A 93 -12.54 8.02 -22.64
CA HIS A 93 -12.98 9.24 -21.97
C HIS A 93 -14.26 8.98 -21.18
N CYS A 94 -14.22 9.16 -19.86
CA CYS A 94 -15.41 9.09 -19.02
C CYS A 94 -15.86 10.51 -18.64
N PRO A 95 -17.18 10.78 -18.62
CA PRO A 95 -18.26 9.79 -18.72
C PRO A 95 -18.73 9.43 -20.13
N ASP A 96 -18.18 10.04 -21.19
CA ASP A 96 -18.71 9.94 -22.56
C ASP A 96 -18.75 8.51 -23.13
N ASP A 97 -17.75 7.69 -22.82
CA ASP A 97 -17.65 6.31 -23.29
C ASP A 97 -18.40 5.30 -22.41
N LEU A 98 -18.98 5.74 -21.29
CA LEU A 98 -19.64 4.84 -20.37
C LEU A 98 -21.04 4.44 -20.85
N PRO A 99 -21.50 3.21 -20.54
CA PRO A 99 -22.88 2.84 -20.75
C PRO A 99 -23.85 3.80 -20.03
N PRO A 100 -25.03 4.09 -20.62
CA PRO A 100 -26.06 4.88 -19.96
C PRO A 100 -26.40 4.32 -18.57
N GLY A 101 -26.59 5.21 -17.58
CA GLY A 101 -26.91 4.81 -16.20
C GLY A 101 -25.69 4.50 -15.32
N THR A 102 -24.49 4.37 -15.88
CA THR A 102 -23.25 4.10 -15.10
C THR A 102 -22.94 5.20 -14.08
N LEU A 103 -23.31 6.45 -14.39
CA LEU A 103 -23.16 7.57 -13.45
C LEU A 103 -23.97 7.41 -12.16
N GLY A 104 -25.03 6.59 -12.16
CA GLY A 104 -25.81 6.27 -10.97
C GLY A 104 -25.23 5.14 -10.12
N ALA A 105 -24.15 4.48 -10.56
CA ALA A 105 -23.55 3.37 -9.83
C ALA A 105 -22.86 3.85 -8.53
N PRO A 106 -22.79 2.99 -7.48
CA PRO A 106 -22.15 3.33 -6.19
C PRO A 106 -20.72 3.87 -6.33
N ILE A 107 -19.93 3.34 -7.26
CA ILE A 107 -18.57 3.85 -7.53
C ILE A 107 -18.56 5.32 -7.96
N TYR A 108 -19.56 5.79 -8.70
CA TYR A 108 -19.64 7.20 -9.08
C TYR A 108 -20.17 8.05 -7.93
N GLN A 109 -21.28 7.64 -7.32
CA GLN A 109 -21.98 8.44 -6.31
C GLN A 109 -21.26 8.48 -4.97
N ASP A 110 -20.74 7.34 -4.51
CA ASP A 110 -20.17 7.19 -3.16
C ASP A 110 -18.65 7.42 -3.14
N PHE A 111 -18.00 7.37 -4.31
CA PHE A 111 -16.54 7.45 -4.41
C PHE A 111 -16.05 8.53 -5.38
N LEU A 112 -16.22 8.37 -6.69
CA LEU A 112 -15.57 9.27 -7.66
C LEU A 112 -16.03 10.73 -7.53
N LEU A 113 -17.33 10.99 -7.36
CA LEU A 113 -17.86 12.35 -7.21
C LEU A 113 -17.46 12.99 -5.86
N PRO A 114 -17.53 12.31 -4.70
CA PRO A 114 -17.03 12.85 -3.43
C PRO A 114 -15.54 13.21 -3.42
N TYR A 115 -14.70 12.47 -4.16
CA TYR A 115 -13.28 12.80 -4.34
C TYR A 115 -13.03 13.77 -5.51
N ASP A 116 -14.10 14.28 -6.13
CA ASP A 116 -14.06 15.20 -7.26
C ASP A 116 -13.16 14.68 -8.39
N ARG A 117 -13.43 13.43 -8.81
CA ARG A 117 -12.82 12.69 -9.92
C ARG A 117 -13.89 12.34 -10.96
N ARG A 118 -14.57 13.36 -11.47
CA ARG A 118 -15.72 13.20 -12.37
C ARG A 118 -15.30 12.76 -13.77
N TYR A 119 -14.20 13.30 -14.27
CA TYR A 119 -13.71 13.05 -15.62
C TYR A 119 -12.47 12.16 -15.57
N LEU A 120 -12.42 11.18 -16.47
CA LEU A 120 -11.25 10.32 -16.67
C LEU A 120 -10.89 10.35 -18.15
N SER A 121 -9.61 10.48 -18.47
CA SER A 121 -9.09 10.03 -19.77
C SER A 121 -7.98 9.03 -19.53
N ALA A 122 -8.10 7.82 -20.08
CA ALA A 122 -7.16 6.73 -19.83
C ALA A 122 -6.84 5.95 -21.11
N CYS A 123 -5.61 5.46 -21.22
CA CYS A 123 -5.17 4.60 -22.31
C CYS A 123 -4.16 3.56 -21.81
N LYS A 124 -4.03 2.44 -22.53
CA LYS A 124 -2.94 1.49 -22.30
C LYS A 124 -1.67 1.99 -22.99
N LEU A 125 -0.59 2.15 -22.24
CA LEU A 125 0.75 2.41 -22.78
C LEU A 125 1.44 1.13 -23.23
N VAL A 126 1.29 0.06 -22.44
CA VAL A 126 1.87 -1.24 -22.75
C VAL A 126 0.78 -2.28 -22.56
N ASP A 127 0.73 -3.24 -23.48
CA ASP A 127 -0.08 -4.43 -23.33
C ASP A 127 0.66 -5.61 -23.96
N THR A 128 1.08 -6.55 -23.11
CA THR A 128 1.83 -7.76 -23.44
C THR A 128 1.13 -8.96 -22.82
N GLU A 129 1.60 -10.18 -23.09
CA GLU A 129 1.12 -11.36 -22.37
C GLU A 129 1.45 -11.31 -20.86
N GLN A 130 2.54 -10.63 -20.48
CA GLN A 130 3.01 -10.59 -19.10
C GLN A 130 2.43 -9.44 -18.28
N ALA A 131 2.20 -8.30 -18.90
CA ALA A 131 1.69 -7.13 -18.21
C ALA A 131 0.99 -6.10 -19.10
N ALA A 132 0.16 -5.28 -18.47
CA ALA A 132 -0.39 -4.05 -19.01
C ALA A 132 0.04 -2.85 -18.16
N VAL A 133 0.36 -1.73 -18.81
CA VAL A 133 0.62 -0.44 -18.15
C VAL A 133 -0.41 0.56 -18.66
N ILE A 134 -1.13 1.19 -17.75
CA ILE A 134 -2.21 2.12 -18.01
C ILE A 134 -1.80 3.51 -17.53
N PHE A 135 -1.98 4.49 -18.40
CA PHE A 135 -1.88 5.90 -18.06
C PHE A 135 -3.28 6.49 -17.99
N SER A 136 -3.53 7.30 -16.96
CA SER A 136 -4.79 7.98 -16.79
C SER A 136 -4.65 9.36 -16.19
N THR A 137 -5.60 10.22 -16.55
CA THR A 137 -5.74 11.59 -16.08
C THR A 137 -7.12 11.73 -15.46
N HIS A 138 -7.21 12.47 -14.35
CA HIS A 138 -8.49 12.76 -13.71
C HIS A 138 -8.75 14.27 -13.68
N GLY A 139 -10.00 14.65 -13.90
CA GLY A 139 -10.50 16.02 -13.79
C GLY A 139 -11.66 16.10 -12.81
N GLY A 140 -11.68 17.17 -12.01
CA GLY A 140 -12.81 17.53 -11.17
C GLY A 140 -13.81 18.40 -11.91
N GLU A 141 -14.74 18.98 -11.16
CA GLU A 141 -15.71 19.95 -11.67
C GLU A 141 -15.04 21.21 -12.23
N SER A 142 -13.92 21.63 -11.65
CA SER A 142 -13.22 22.85 -12.05
C SER A 142 -12.35 22.69 -13.30
N GLU A 143 -11.71 21.52 -13.46
CA GLU A 143 -10.85 21.22 -14.62
C GLU A 143 -11.66 20.76 -15.83
N GLY A 144 -12.76 20.03 -15.60
CA GLY A 144 -13.56 19.45 -16.67
C GLY A 144 -12.88 18.25 -17.38
N PRO A 145 -13.41 17.84 -18.54
CA PRO A 145 -12.81 16.78 -19.36
C PRO A 145 -11.47 17.23 -19.96
N LEU A 146 -10.61 16.26 -20.31
CA LEU A 146 -9.33 16.55 -20.96
C LEU A 146 -9.57 17.29 -22.28
N THR A 147 -9.04 18.50 -22.39
CA THR A 147 -9.25 19.36 -23.57
C THR A 147 -8.62 18.75 -24.83
N GLY A 148 -9.15 19.08 -26.01
CA GLY A 148 -8.58 18.60 -27.28
C GLY A 148 -7.12 19.01 -27.50
N ALA A 149 -6.71 20.19 -27.00
CA ALA A 149 -5.31 20.62 -27.06
C ALA A 149 -4.40 19.79 -26.14
N ALA A 150 -4.86 19.49 -24.92
CA ALA A 150 -4.13 18.65 -23.99
C ALA A 150 -4.05 17.19 -24.48
N LEU A 151 -5.14 16.67 -25.08
CA LEU A 151 -5.15 15.35 -25.71
C LEU A 151 -4.15 15.27 -26.86
N ALA A 152 -4.13 16.24 -27.77
CA ALA A 152 -3.17 16.29 -28.87
C ALA A 152 -1.71 16.36 -28.39
N PHE A 153 -1.46 17.06 -27.28
CA PHE A 153 -0.15 17.07 -26.63
C PHE A 153 0.20 15.70 -26.02
N ALA A 154 -0.74 15.06 -25.33
CA ALA A 154 -0.56 13.73 -24.76
C ALA A 154 -0.31 12.67 -25.86
N ASP A 155 -1.02 12.74 -26.98
CA ASP A 155 -0.84 11.86 -28.14
C ASP A 155 0.57 11.95 -28.74
N ARG A 156 1.14 13.16 -28.79
CA ARG A 156 2.54 13.35 -29.20
C ARG A 156 3.53 12.70 -28.24
N LEU A 157 3.26 12.73 -26.93
CA LEU A 157 4.11 12.12 -25.91
C LEU A 157 3.94 10.60 -25.81
N LEU A 158 2.77 10.10 -26.17
CA LEU A 158 2.37 8.71 -26.03
C LEU A 158 3.41 7.71 -26.56
N PRO A 159 3.92 7.80 -27.81
CA PRO A 159 4.92 6.84 -28.30
C PRO A 159 6.21 6.81 -27.46
N HIS A 160 6.56 7.93 -26.82
CA HIS A 160 7.74 8.03 -25.95
C HIS A 160 7.48 7.40 -24.58
N LEU A 161 6.31 7.68 -23.98
CA LEU A 161 5.89 7.03 -22.74
C LEU A 161 5.77 5.52 -22.91
N GLN A 162 5.19 5.05 -24.02
CA GLN A 162 5.11 3.63 -24.37
C GLN A 162 6.50 3.00 -24.45
N ARG A 163 7.46 3.67 -25.09
CA ARG A 163 8.84 3.19 -25.19
C ARG A 163 9.53 3.15 -23.83
N ALA A 164 9.43 4.21 -23.03
CA ALA A 164 9.99 4.28 -21.69
C ALA A 164 9.43 3.18 -20.77
N CYS A 165 8.11 2.95 -20.78
CA CYS A 165 7.46 1.89 -20.04
C CYS A 165 7.89 0.49 -20.52
N ARG A 166 8.10 0.28 -21.83
CA ARG A 166 8.62 -1.01 -22.34
C ARG A 166 10.05 -1.29 -21.87
N ILE A 167 10.92 -0.28 -21.89
CA ILE A 167 12.32 -0.41 -21.40
C ILE A 167 12.33 -0.80 -19.92
N SER A 168 11.43 -0.21 -19.14
CA SER A 168 11.34 -0.39 -17.69
C SER A 168 10.22 -1.35 -17.26
N LEU A 169 9.74 -2.24 -18.15
CA LEU A 169 8.53 -3.05 -17.93
C LEU A 169 8.61 -3.91 -16.67
N GLN A 170 9.79 -4.46 -16.37
CA GLN A 170 10.02 -5.26 -15.17
C GLN A 170 9.75 -4.48 -13.88
N ASN A 171 9.96 -3.15 -13.89
CA ASN A 171 9.63 -2.29 -12.75
C ASN A 171 8.13 -2.15 -12.56
N PHE A 172 7.32 -2.29 -13.62
CA PHE A 172 5.86 -2.30 -13.51
C PHE A 172 5.32 -3.69 -13.16
N VAL A 173 6.02 -4.78 -13.49
CA VAL A 173 5.63 -6.18 -13.21
C VAL A 173 5.99 -6.60 -11.79
N TYR A 174 7.19 -6.24 -11.31
CA TYR A 174 7.74 -6.74 -10.04
C TYR A 174 7.71 -5.73 -8.89
N SER A 175 7.12 -4.55 -9.11
CA SER A 175 6.99 -3.52 -8.07
C SER A 175 5.84 -3.82 -7.11
N THR A 176 5.96 -4.89 -6.34
CA THR A 176 5.19 -5.07 -5.10
C THR A 176 5.32 -3.87 -4.14
N GLN A 177 6.20 -2.89 -4.41
CA GLN A 177 6.40 -1.67 -3.62
C GLN A 177 5.17 -0.75 -3.54
N ALA A 178 4.26 -0.75 -4.52
CA ALA A 178 3.41 0.42 -4.74
C ALA A 178 2.04 0.39 -4.03
N LEU A 179 1.45 -0.78 -3.76
CA LEU A 179 0.01 -0.81 -3.47
C LEU A 179 -0.38 -0.67 -1.99
N VAL A 180 0.50 -1.09 -1.09
CA VAL A 180 0.25 -0.99 0.37
C VAL A 180 1.28 -0.05 1.02
N GLY A 181 2.50 0.00 0.49
CA GLY A 181 3.62 0.75 1.09
C GLY A 181 3.46 2.25 1.00
N HIS A 182 3.01 2.77 -0.15
CA HIS A 182 3.07 4.22 -0.37
C HIS A 182 1.98 5.01 0.35
N LEU A 183 0.82 4.40 0.57
CA LEU A 183 -0.40 5.10 0.98
C LEU A 183 -0.66 4.99 2.50
N LEU A 184 -0.45 3.82 3.10
CA LEU A 184 -0.76 3.61 4.53
C LEU A 184 0.43 3.83 5.46
N VAL A 185 1.62 3.39 5.04
CA VAL A 185 2.74 3.17 5.96
C VAL A 185 3.44 4.49 6.32
N ASN A 186 3.54 5.44 5.39
CA ASN A 186 4.23 6.72 5.64
C ASN A 186 3.46 7.68 6.56
N LYS A 187 2.14 7.54 6.74
CA LYS A 187 1.37 8.35 7.70
C LYS A 187 1.34 7.73 9.11
N LEU A 188 1.70 6.45 9.25
CA LEU A 188 1.75 5.78 10.55
C LEU A 188 3.02 6.18 11.29
N ARG A 189 2.85 6.60 12.55
CA ARG A 189 3.96 6.95 13.44
C ARG A 189 4.67 5.70 13.98
N GLN A 190 4.04 4.53 13.88
CA GLN A 190 4.63 3.27 14.28
C GLN A 190 5.60 2.76 13.19
N PRO A 191 6.70 2.10 13.58
CA PRO A 191 7.55 1.35 12.67
C PRO A 191 6.76 0.28 11.90
N VAL A 192 6.72 0.38 10.57
CA VAL A 192 6.05 -0.61 9.71
C VAL A 192 6.98 -1.08 8.59
N ILE A 193 7.06 -2.41 8.44
CA ILE A 193 7.73 -3.09 7.32
C ILE A 193 6.69 -3.91 6.57
N LEU A 194 6.65 -3.76 5.25
CA LEU A 194 5.92 -4.66 4.38
C LEU A 194 6.91 -5.67 3.80
N ALA A 195 6.57 -6.95 3.89
CA ALA A 195 7.40 -8.02 3.39
C ALA A 195 6.56 -9.07 2.66
N SER A 196 7.20 -9.82 1.77
CA SER A 196 6.62 -11.05 1.25
C SER A 196 6.67 -12.16 2.32
N PRO A 197 5.90 -13.25 2.16
CA PRO A 197 5.89 -14.36 3.11
C PRO A 197 7.27 -15.02 3.32
N ASP A 198 8.16 -14.95 2.32
CA ASP A 198 9.54 -15.44 2.39
C ASP A 198 10.54 -14.44 3.01
N GLY A 199 10.06 -13.30 3.53
CA GLY A 199 10.88 -12.33 4.26
C GLY A 199 11.60 -11.31 3.40
N LYS A 200 11.33 -11.25 2.09
CA LYS A 200 11.84 -10.17 1.23
C LYS A 200 11.12 -8.88 1.60
N VAL A 201 11.89 -7.85 1.94
CA VAL A 201 11.34 -6.54 2.27
C VAL A 201 10.86 -5.86 1.01
N ILE A 202 9.60 -5.45 1.04
CA ILE A 202 8.90 -4.73 -0.01
C ILE A 202 8.98 -3.22 0.26
N HIS A 203 8.73 -2.81 1.50
CA HIS A 203 8.70 -1.40 1.88
C HIS A 203 8.97 -1.19 3.38
N THR A 204 9.46 -0.01 3.75
CA THR A 204 9.67 0.44 5.13
C THR A 204 9.31 1.93 5.23
N ASN A 205 8.54 2.36 6.24
CA ASN A 205 8.35 3.78 6.52
C ASN A 205 9.54 4.40 7.26
N GLU A 206 9.52 5.72 7.41
CA GLU A 206 10.49 6.50 8.19
C GLU A 206 10.62 5.99 9.63
N ALA A 207 9.52 5.67 10.31
CA ALA A 207 9.56 5.12 11.67
C ALA A 207 10.28 3.76 11.75
N ALA A 208 10.12 2.89 10.75
CA ALA A 208 10.87 1.63 10.66
C ALA A 208 12.35 1.85 10.39
N GLN A 209 12.69 2.85 9.57
CA GLN A 209 14.09 3.23 9.36
C GLN A 209 14.73 3.73 10.65
N GLU A 210 14.01 4.52 11.44
CA GLU A 210 14.49 4.99 12.75
C GLU A 210 14.63 3.85 13.76
N LEU A 211 13.66 2.93 13.81
CA LEU A 211 13.78 1.71 14.62
C LEU A 211 15.04 0.92 14.27
N MET A 212 15.30 0.70 12.97
CA MET A 212 16.50 -0.03 12.53
C MET A 212 17.81 0.68 12.87
N ARG A 213 17.78 2.01 13.10
CA ARG A 213 18.93 2.76 13.63
C ARG A 213 19.05 2.61 15.15
N SER A 214 17.92 2.51 15.87
CA SER A 214 17.89 2.46 17.34
C SER A 214 18.16 1.08 17.92
N THR A 215 17.92 0.00 17.17
CA THR A 215 18.11 -1.38 17.65
C THR A 215 18.73 -2.28 16.59
N ARG A 216 19.52 -3.28 17.02
CA ARG A 216 20.04 -4.34 16.15
C ARG A 216 19.09 -5.54 16.01
N LEU A 217 17.96 -5.54 16.72
CA LEU A 217 17.01 -6.66 16.75
C LEU A 217 16.15 -6.77 15.49
N VAL A 218 16.01 -5.67 14.76
CA VAL A 218 15.29 -5.61 13.49
C VAL A 218 16.21 -4.94 12.49
N GLN A 219 16.60 -5.67 11.44
CA GLN A 219 17.50 -5.17 10.40
C GLN A 219 17.02 -5.60 9.02
N VAL A 220 17.53 -4.92 7.99
CA VAL A 220 17.33 -5.32 6.60
C VAL A 220 18.68 -5.46 5.92
N MET A 221 19.01 -6.67 5.49
CA MET A 221 20.26 -7.00 4.80
C MET A 221 19.95 -7.55 3.42
N GLU A 222 20.58 -7.00 2.38
CA GLU A 222 20.35 -7.42 0.98
C GLU A 222 18.86 -7.46 0.57
N GLY A 223 18.06 -6.57 1.15
CA GLY A 223 16.61 -6.49 0.89
C GLY A 223 15.77 -7.56 1.60
N ARG A 224 16.30 -8.25 2.61
CA ARG A 224 15.59 -9.23 3.43
C ARG A 224 15.54 -8.85 4.90
N LEU A 225 14.45 -9.22 5.57
CA LEU A 225 14.26 -8.96 6.99
C LEU A 225 15.14 -9.90 7.81
N GLU A 226 15.93 -9.33 8.71
CA GLU A 226 16.81 -10.04 9.63
C GLU A 226 16.36 -9.81 11.07
N LEU A 227 16.15 -10.90 11.80
CA LEU A 227 15.83 -10.95 13.23
C LEU A 227 16.75 -11.97 13.92
N PRO A 228 16.96 -11.88 15.25
CA PRO A 228 17.59 -12.95 16.01
C PRO A 228 16.95 -14.31 15.75
N GLN A 229 17.78 -15.36 15.84
CA GLN A 229 17.29 -16.74 15.86
C GLN A 229 16.93 -17.11 17.30
N PRO A 230 15.80 -17.82 17.54
CA PRO A 230 14.94 -18.51 16.58
C PRO A 230 13.79 -17.68 15.97
N GLN A 231 13.66 -16.40 16.33
CA GLN A 231 12.49 -15.57 15.99
C GLN A 231 12.29 -15.38 14.49
N LEU A 232 13.37 -15.21 13.71
CA LEU A 232 13.25 -15.14 12.25
C LEU A 232 12.59 -16.38 11.65
N ARG A 233 12.98 -17.57 12.11
CA ARG A 233 12.40 -18.84 11.63
C ARG A 233 10.92 -18.94 11.98
N GLU A 234 10.55 -18.54 13.19
CA GLU A 234 9.16 -18.55 13.62
C GLU A 234 8.31 -17.55 12.82
N LEU A 235 8.84 -16.35 12.58
CA LEU A 235 8.16 -15.34 11.76
C LEU A 235 7.85 -15.88 10.37
N LEU A 236 8.86 -16.39 9.66
CA LEU A 236 8.71 -16.88 8.29
C LEU A 236 7.72 -18.06 8.22
N ARG A 237 7.75 -18.95 9.22
CA ARG A 237 6.79 -20.06 9.34
C ARG A 237 5.35 -19.53 9.46
N GLN A 238 5.12 -18.55 10.33
CA GLN A 238 3.80 -17.95 10.52
C GLN A 238 3.34 -17.13 9.30
N CYS A 239 4.27 -16.45 8.61
CA CYS A 239 3.99 -15.75 7.35
C CYS A 239 3.53 -16.72 6.25
N ALA A 240 4.17 -17.89 6.13
CA ALA A 240 3.77 -18.92 5.18
C ALA A 240 2.37 -19.50 5.49
N GLU A 241 2.03 -19.66 6.78
CA GLU A 241 0.68 -20.06 7.19
C GLU A 241 -0.38 -18.99 6.85
N LEU A 242 -0.05 -17.71 7.06
CA LEU A 242 -0.92 -16.61 6.65
C LEU A 242 -1.17 -16.64 5.14
N GLU A 243 -0.13 -16.88 4.33
CA GLU A 243 -0.27 -17.04 2.88
C GLU A 243 -1.21 -18.20 2.50
N GLN A 244 -1.11 -19.35 3.17
CA GLN A 244 -1.98 -20.50 2.90
C GLN A 244 -3.44 -20.22 3.29
N GLY A 245 -3.69 -19.59 4.44
CA GLY A 245 -5.03 -19.21 4.86
C GLY A 245 -5.69 -18.21 3.91
N VAL A 246 -4.91 -17.24 3.41
CA VAL A 246 -5.34 -16.29 2.38
C VAL A 246 -5.72 -16.98 1.07
N LYS A 247 -4.97 -17.99 0.63
CA LYS A 247 -5.27 -18.76 -0.58
C LYS A 247 -6.50 -19.67 -0.43
N ALA A 248 -6.70 -20.27 0.75
CA ALA A 248 -7.79 -21.20 1.02
C ALA A 248 -9.16 -20.50 1.20
N GLY A 249 -9.18 -19.27 1.74
CA GLY A 249 -10.41 -18.47 1.93
C GLY A 249 -11.08 -17.97 0.65
N GLY A 250 -10.48 -18.19 -0.52
CA GLY A 250 -11.04 -17.81 -1.83
C GLY A 250 -11.98 -18.85 -2.46
N ALA A 251 -12.22 -20.00 -1.83
CA ALA A 251 -12.85 -21.16 -2.48
C ALA A 251 -14.15 -21.69 -1.83
N GLY A 252 -14.84 -20.93 -0.97
CA GLY A 252 -16.11 -21.41 -0.40
C GLY A 252 -17.03 -20.33 0.15
N GLU A 253 -18.26 -20.29 -0.34
CA GLU A 253 -19.34 -19.37 0.08
C GLU A 253 -19.87 -19.63 1.51
N ASP A 254 -19.38 -20.64 2.24
CA ASP A 254 -19.94 -21.06 3.53
C ASP A 254 -18.99 -20.96 4.74
N SER A 255 -17.98 -20.08 4.71
CA SER A 255 -17.16 -19.82 5.90
C SER A 255 -17.49 -18.48 6.55
N LYS A 256 -18.59 -18.47 7.33
CA LYS A 256 -18.80 -17.45 8.36
C LYS A 256 -17.64 -17.53 9.38
N GLY A 257 -16.68 -16.61 9.30
CA GLY A 257 -15.99 -16.08 10.48
C GLY A 257 -14.54 -16.47 10.78
N ALA A 258 -13.64 -16.64 9.79
CA ALA A 258 -12.22 -16.79 10.11
C ALA A 258 -11.26 -16.08 9.12
N LEU A 259 -10.58 -15.05 9.64
CA LEU A 259 -9.22 -14.60 9.30
C LEU A 259 -8.98 -13.60 8.14
N ALA A 260 -9.73 -12.50 8.15
CA ALA A 260 -9.18 -11.20 7.77
C ALA A 260 -9.27 -10.27 8.99
N GLY A 261 -8.17 -10.09 9.71
CA GLY A 261 -8.11 -9.18 10.87
C GLY A 261 -7.41 -9.72 12.12
N GLU A 262 -7.00 -10.98 12.19
CA GLU A 262 -6.19 -11.45 13.34
C GLU A 262 -4.73 -11.04 13.15
N PHE A 263 -4.26 -10.20 14.08
CA PHE A 263 -2.85 -9.91 14.25
C PHE A 263 -2.19 -11.06 15.01
N ARG A 264 -1.14 -11.60 14.43
CA ARG A 264 -0.19 -12.46 15.12
C ARG A 264 0.83 -11.58 15.83
N SER A 265 1.41 -12.08 16.92
CA SER A 265 2.45 -11.37 17.66
C SER A 265 3.69 -12.23 17.81
N LEU A 266 4.85 -11.58 17.82
CA LEU A 266 6.16 -12.20 18.00
C LEU A 266 6.99 -11.33 18.94
N HIS A 267 7.48 -11.94 20.01
CA HIS A 267 8.44 -11.32 20.92
C HIS A 267 9.87 -11.56 20.43
N ILE A 268 10.58 -10.48 20.14
CA ILE A 268 11.94 -10.47 19.61
C ILE A 268 12.88 -10.01 20.73
N ALA A 269 13.61 -10.96 21.29
CA ALA A 269 14.59 -10.70 22.34
C ALA A 269 15.80 -11.66 22.17
N PRO A 270 17.03 -11.13 22.16
CA PRO A 270 18.23 -11.95 22.28
C PRO A 270 18.26 -12.69 23.61
N PRO A 271 18.77 -13.94 23.64
CA PRO A 271 19.03 -14.64 24.89
C PRO A 271 19.98 -13.82 25.79
N GLY A 272 19.54 -13.53 27.01
CA GLY A 272 20.37 -12.84 28.02
C GLY A 272 20.48 -11.33 27.88
N SER A 273 19.82 -10.70 26.91
CA SER A 273 19.71 -9.23 26.83
C SER A 273 18.43 -8.73 27.49
N GLY A 274 18.46 -7.53 28.07
CA GLY A 274 17.27 -6.83 28.56
C GLY A 274 16.49 -6.08 27.47
N GLU A 275 16.96 -6.14 26.22
CA GLU A 275 16.33 -5.46 25.08
C GLU A 275 15.21 -6.35 24.52
N SER A 276 14.09 -5.74 24.16
CA SER A 276 12.93 -6.43 23.61
C SER A 276 12.25 -5.58 22.57
N VAL A 277 11.87 -6.20 21.45
CA VAL A 277 11.01 -5.62 20.43
C VAL A 277 9.83 -6.56 20.22
N TYR A 278 8.65 -6.01 20.03
CA TYR A 278 7.45 -6.78 19.73
C TYR A 278 7.04 -6.51 18.29
N ALA A 279 6.82 -7.57 17.51
CA ALA A 279 6.27 -7.47 16.18
C ALA A 279 4.81 -7.94 16.19
N PHE A 280 3.92 -7.17 15.58
CA PHE A 280 2.54 -7.54 15.29
C PHE A 280 2.36 -7.61 13.79
N PHE A 281 1.81 -8.70 13.29
CA PHE A 281 1.76 -8.89 11.84
C PHE A 281 0.52 -9.63 11.39
N THR A 282 0.12 -9.33 10.16
CA THR A 282 -1.05 -9.92 9.54
C THR A 282 -0.86 -10.03 8.04
N GLY A 283 -1.52 -11.01 7.44
CA GLY A 283 -1.56 -11.17 5.99
C GLY A 283 -2.55 -10.17 5.42
N LEU A 284 -2.09 -9.35 4.49
CA LEU A 284 -2.95 -8.50 3.69
C LEU A 284 -3.44 -9.33 2.51
N SER A 285 -4.70 -9.73 2.59
CA SER A 285 -5.45 -10.28 1.46
C SER A 285 -6.52 -9.29 1.04
N PRO A 286 -6.62 -8.92 -0.24
CA PRO A 286 -7.88 -8.41 -0.74
C PRO A 286 -8.90 -9.56 -0.73
N GLN A 287 -9.91 -9.49 0.15
CA GLN A 287 -11.02 -10.43 0.10
C GLN A 287 -11.72 -10.39 -1.26
N GLY A 288 -12.26 -11.52 -1.71
CA GLY A 288 -13.14 -11.59 -2.89
C GLY A 288 -12.49 -12.08 -4.19
N ALA A 289 -11.56 -13.03 -4.13
CA ALA A 289 -10.96 -13.66 -5.33
C ALA A 289 -11.94 -14.63 -6.03
N MET A 290 -13.06 -14.12 -6.53
CA MET A 290 -13.78 -14.68 -7.67
C MET A 290 -13.75 -13.64 -8.79
N GLY A 291 -12.58 -13.48 -9.43
CA GLY A 291 -12.38 -12.50 -10.49
C GLY A 291 -10.89 -12.23 -10.77
N THR A 292 -10.56 -11.99 -12.04
CA THR A 292 -9.29 -12.27 -12.74
C THR A 292 -8.02 -11.52 -12.30
N PHE A 293 -8.02 -10.72 -11.22
CA PHE A 293 -6.79 -10.06 -10.78
C PHE A 293 -6.64 -9.89 -9.23
N GLY A 294 -5.94 -10.82 -8.53
CA GLY A 294 -5.59 -10.77 -7.10
C GLY A 294 -4.42 -9.82 -6.73
N LEU A 295 -3.91 -9.89 -5.50
CA LEU A 295 -2.62 -9.27 -5.11
C LEU A 295 -1.70 -10.39 -4.62
N ARG A 296 -0.38 -10.24 -4.78
CA ARG A 296 0.57 -11.12 -4.07
C ARG A 296 0.33 -10.94 -2.56
N PRO A 297 0.24 -12.01 -1.76
CA PRO A 297 0.08 -11.87 -0.32
C PRO A 297 1.22 -11.04 0.25
N VAL A 298 0.89 -9.91 0.88
CA VAL A 298 1.85 -9.05 1.57
C VAL A 298 1.63 -9.23 3.06
N VAL A 299 2.70 -9.37 3.82
CA VAL A 299 2.64 -9.35 5.28
C VAL A 299 2.99 -7.94 5.73
N MET A 300 2.08 -7.33 6.50
CA MET A 300 2.35 -6.08 7.20
C MET A 300 2.89 -6.41 8.59
N LEU A 301 4.07 -5.90 8.91
CA LEU A 301 4.71 -6.01 10.21
C LEU A 301 4.73 -4.64 10.88
N LEU A 302 4.08 -4.50 12.02
CA LEU A 302 4.22 -3.36 12.92
C LEU A 302 5.17 -3.74 14.05
N PHE A 303 6.11 -2.85 14.38
CA PHE A 303 7.02 -3.08 15.49
C PHE A 303 6.78 -2.08 16.62
N TYR A 304 6.96 -2.57 17.84
CA TYR A 304 6.92 -1.80 19.05
C TYR A 304 8.21 -2.01 19.83
N HIS A 305 8.92 -0.90 20.11
CA HIS A 305 10.13 -0.88 20.92
C HIS A 305 9.82 -0.15 22.23
N PRO A 306 9.80 -0.85 23.39
CA PRO A 306 9.42 -0.26 24.68
C PRO A 306 10.26 0.96 25.06
N ALA A 307 11.57 0.96 24.77
CA ALA A 307 12.44 2.10 25.08
C ALA A 307 12.18 3.35 24.20
N SER A 308 11.40 3.22 23.12
CA SER A 308 11.04 4.32 22.21
C SER A 308 9.58 4.73 22.38
N ALA A 309 8.84 4.08 23.28
CA ALA A 309 7.45 4.42 23.56
C ALA A 309 7.38 5.71 24.40
N PRO A 310 6.45 6.63 24.09
CA PRO A 310 6.16 7.74 24.98
C PRO A 310 5.80 7.20 26.37
N ALA A 311 6.29 7.83 27.43
CA ALA A 311 5.90 7.48 28.79
C ALA A 311 4.37 7.51 28.90
N ILE A 312 3.78 6.40 29.32
CA ILE A 312 2.33 6.28 29.44
C ILE A 312 1.91 6.99 30.73
N ASP A 313 1.10 8.05 30.58
CA ASP A 313 0.51 8.72 31.72
C ASP A 313 -0.55 7.83 32.36
N SER A 314 -0.23 7.27 33.53
CA SER A 314 -1.14 6.46 34.34
C SER A 314 -2.47 7.18 34.67
N GLY A 315 -2.47 8.51 34.77
CA GLY A 315 -3.67 9.32 34.97
C GLY A 315 -4.57 9.37 33.73
N LEU A 316 -3.98 9.33 32.53
CA LEU A 316 -4.72 9.25 31.27
C LEU A 316 -5.36 7.87 31.09
N LEU A 317 -4.66 6.79 31.47
CA LEU A 317 -5.22 5.43 31.44
C LEU A 317 -6.44 5.30 32.38
N TYR A 318 -6.37 5.88 33.57
CA TYR A 318 -7.50 5.96 34.51
C TYR A 318 -8.68 6.70 33.89
N ALA A 319 -8.45 7.89 33.32
CA ALA A 319 -9.50 8.76 32.79
C ALA A 319 -10.20 8.19 31.54
N VAL A 320 -9.48 7.46 30.68
CA VAL A 320 -10.01 6.98 29.40
C VAL A 320 -10.61 5.57 29.51
N PHE A 321 -10.01 4.68 30.30
CA PHE A 321 -10.40 3.27 30.37
C PHE A 321 -11.05 2.86 31.70
N GLY A 322 -11.15 3.78 32.67
CA GLY A 322 -11.75 3.50 33.98
C GLY A 322 -10.96 2.50 34.82
N LEU A 323 -9.67 2.28 34.52
CA LEU A 323 -8.82 1.34 35.23
C LEU A 323 -8.66 1.74 36.70
N THR A 324 -8.58 0.78 37.61
CA THR A 324 -8.18 1.08 38.99
C THR A 324 -6.70 1.53 39.05
N PRO A 325 -6.26 2.24 40.10
CA PRO A 325 -4.84 2.63 40.22
C PRO A 325 -3.86 1.44 40.18
N ALA A 326 -4.30 0.25 40.60
CA ALA A 326 -3.50 -0.96 40.50
C ALA A 326 -3.42 -1.48 39.06
N GLU A 327 -4.55 -1.54 38.36
CA GLU A 327 -4.62 -1.93 36.94
C GLU A 327 -3.85 -0.98 36.04
N ALA A 328 -3.94 0.33 36.26
CA ALA A 328 -3.18 1.32 35.48
C ALA A 328 -1.66 1.13 35.65
N ARG A 329 -1.19 0.80 36.87
CA ARG A 329 0.22 0.47 37.12
C ARG A 329 0.64 -0.81 36.42
N ILE A 330 -0.18 -1.87 36.49
CA ILE A 330 0.11 -3.14 35.81
C ILE A 330 0.12 -2.96 34.28
N ALA A 331 -0.85 -2.23 33.73
CA ALA A 331 -0.95 -1.92 32.31
C ALA A 331 0.26 -1.10 31.81
N THR A 332 0.74 -0.15 32.62
CA THR A 332 1.95 0.62 32.31
C THR A 332 3.19 -0.30 32.26
N LEU A 333 3.38 -1.16 33.26
CA LEU A 333 4.52 -2.09 33.30
C LEU A 333 4.46 -3.14 32.16
N LEU A 334 3.26 -3.60 31.80
CA LEU A 334 3.05 -4.48 30.65
C LEU A 334 3.43 -3.77 29.35
N ALA A 335 3.01 -2.51 29.19
CA ALA A 335 3.36 -1.72 28.02
C ALA A 335 4.87 -1.43 27.94
N GLU A 336 5.57 -1.29 29.07
CA GLU A 336 7.03 -1.20 29.16
C GLU A 336 7.75 -2.53 28.83
N GLY A 337 7.03 -3.60 28.50
CA GLY A 337 7.59 -4.89 28.07
C GLY A 337 7.88 -5.86 29.21
N GLN A 338 7.41 -5.59 30.43
CA GLN A 338 7.54 -6.52 31.56
C GLN A 338 6.57 -7.70 31.38
N SER A 339 7.05 -8.93 31.59
CA SER A 339 6.18 -10.11 31.68
C SER A 339 5.39 -10.13 33.00
N LEU A 340 4.24 -10.79 33.03
CA LEU A 340 3.41 -10.94 34.26
C LEU A 340 4.21 -11.49 35.46
N LYS A 341 5.20 -12.37 35.21
CA LYS A 341 6.09 -12.89 36.25
C LYS A 341 7.04 -11.82 36.80
N GLN A 342 7.58 -10.97 35.94
CA GLN A 342 8.44 -9.86 36.35
C GLN A 342 7.64 -8.80 37.12
N ILE A 343 6.41 -8.50 36.67
CA ILE A 343 5.50 -7.58 37.36
C ILE A 343 5.13 -8.09 38.75
N ALA A 344 4.80 -9.37 38.86
CA ALA A 344 4.51 -10.02 40.14
C ALA A 344 5.70 -9.91 41.12
N ALA A 345 6.92 -10.13 40.64
CA ALA A 345 8.13 -9.98 41.44
C ALA A 345 8.38 -8.51 41.84
N LEU A 346 8.15 -7.55 40.94
CA LEU A 346 8.33 -6.12 41.19
C LEU A 346 7.31 -5.55 42.20
N GLN A 347 6.07 -6.05 42.19
CA GLN A 347 5.01 -5.58 43.09
C GLN A 347 4.85 -6.43 44.36
N GLY A 348 5.63 -7.50 44.52
CA GLY A 348 5.53 -8.41 45.67
C GLY A 348 4.19 -9.16 45.74
N THR A 349 3.52 -9.35 44.60
CA THR A 349 2.22 -10.00 44.49
C THR A 349 2.33 -11.36 43.81
N GLN A 350 1.36 -12.26 44.03
CA GLN A 350 1.36 -13.54 43.30
C GLN A 350 0.94 -13.36 41.84
N HIS A 351 1.44 -14.22 40.97
CA HIS A 351 1.18 -14.19 39.52
C HIS A 351 -0.33 -14.21 39.19
N ASP A 352 -1.14 -14.97 39.94
CA ASP A 352 -2.59 -15.02 39.76
C ASP A 352 -3.30 -13.72 40.16
N THR A 353 -2.69 -12.91 41.02
CA THR A 353 -3.20 -11.59 41.41
C THR A 353 -2.94 -10.53 40.34
N VAL A 354 -1.85 -10.66 39.56
CA VAL A 354 -1.53 -9.76 38.43
C VAL A 354 -2.33 -10.14 37.17
N ARG A 355 -2.80 -11.39 37.08
CA ARG A 355 -3.57 -11.91 35.95
C ARG A 355 -5.07 -11.61 36.02
N LYS A 356 -5.62 -11.52 37.24
CA LYS A 356 -7.02 -11.12 37.49
C LYS A 356 -7.17 -9.62 37.28
#